data_AF-A0A1Z4V1Q9-F1
#
_entry.id   AF-A0A1Z4V1Q9-F1
#
_cell.length_a   1.000
_cell.length_b   1.000
_cell.length_c   1.000
_cell.angle_alpha   90.00
_cell.angle_beta   90.00
_cell.angle_gamma   90.00
#
_symmetry.space_group_name_H-M   'P 1'
#
loop_
_entity.id
_entity.type
_entity.pdbx_description
1 polymer ?
#
loop_
_entity_poly.entity_id
_entity_poly.type
_entity_poly.pdbx_seq_one_letter_code
_entity_poly.pdbx_strand_id
1 'polypeptide(L)'
;MTTFFSLSIFCPVLRLLVSPLLTVAGLYDPPFRIKAEESVQITIADSEETLQGRIDLLVLQDRLWVIVLESKKTMLSVWSALPQTLTYLMASPNTDLPNFGMLTNGDDIVFVKLENQHYAISRVFAPLSTQSELESACRVLCKIAEIVK
;
A
#
# COMPACT_ATOMS: atom_id res chain seq x y z
N MET A 1 -9.04 -15.53 -3.71
CA MET A 1 -8.18 -16.15 -2.67
C MET A 1 -6.92 -16.80 -3.26
N THR A 2 -7.02 -17.58 -4.34
CA THR A 2 -5.88 -18.27 -4.97
C THR A 2 -4.76 -17.33 -5.47
N THR A 3 -5.10 -16.17 -6.04
CA THR A 3 -4.15 -15.14 -6.50
C THR A 3 -3.44 -14.43 -5.35
N PHE A 4 -4.14 -14.19 -4.24
CA PHE A 4 -3.59 -13.53 -3.04
C PHE A 4 -2.52 -14.40 -2.36
N PHE A 5 -2.77 -15.71 -2.25
CA PHE A 5 -1.77 -16.65 -1.72
C PHE A 5 -0.54 -16.73 -2.63
N SER A 6 -0.70 -16.67 -3.96
CA SER A 6 0.42 -16.65 -4.90
C SER A 6 1.29 -15.39 -4.77
N LEU A 7 0.68 -14.18 -4.73
CA LEU A 7 1.42 -12.92 -4.51
C LEU A 7 2.14 -12.90 -3.15
N SER A 8 1.48 -13.39 -2.11
CA SER A 8 2.06 -13.47 -0.75
C SER A 8 3.29 -14.38 -0.68
N ILE A 9 3.44 -15.35 -1.61
CA ILE A 9 4.59 -16.25 -1.65
C ILE A 9 5.84 -15.58 -2.23
N PHE A 10 5.72 -14.55 -3.06
CA PHE A 10 6.85 -13.92 -3.74
C PHE A 10 7.22 -12.52 -3.23
N CYS A 11 6.45 -11.98 -2.28
CA CYS A 11 6.63 -10.63 -1.72
C CYS A 11 6.96 -10.64 -0.21
N PRO A 12 8.25 -10.68 0.18
CA PRO A 12 8.66 -10.55 1.58
C PRO A 12 8.02 -9.37 2.32
N VAL A 13 7.94 -8.19 1.72
CA VAL A 13 7.37 -7.00 2.40
C VAL A 13 5.88 -7.21 2.67
N LEU A 14 5.16 -7.73 1.68
CA LEU A 14 3.73 -8.04 1.84
C LEU A 14 3.52 -9.08 2.94
N ARG A 15 4.37 -10.11 3.02
CA ARG A 15 4.20 -11.20 3.98
C ARG A 15 4.59 -10.83 5.41
N LEU A 16 5.72 -10.15 5.58
CA LEU A 16 6.35 -9.94 6.89
C LEU A 16 5.88 -8.67 7.58
N LEU A 17 5.42 -7.67 6.81
CA LEU A 17 4.99 -6.38 7.37
C LEU A 17 3.50 -6.11 7.11
N VAL A 18 3.10 -6.12 5.84
CA VAL A 18 1.76 -5.65 5.46
C VAL A 18 0.68 -6.63 5.89
N SER A 19 0.89 -7.93 5.71
CA SER A 19 -0.10 -8.93 6.08
C SER A 19 -0.41 -8.90 7.58
N PRO A 20 0.58 -8.91 8.49
CA PRO A 20 0.32 -8.70 9.92
C PRO A 20 -0.45 -7.41 10.23
N LEU A 21 -0.09 -6.28 9.61
CA LEU A 21 -0.77 -5.00 9.82
C LEU A 21 -2.25 -5.07 9.40
N LEU A 22 -2.55 -5.65 8.24
CA LEU A 22 -3.91 -5.83 7.76
C LEU A 22 -4.71 -6.78 8.67
N THR A 23 -4.08 -7.84 9.22
CA THR A 23 -4.70 -8.74 10.19
C THR A 23 -5.06 -8.01 11.48
N VAL A 24 -4.15 -7.23 12.05
CA VAL A 24 -4.42 -6.48 13.29
C VAL A 24 -5.51 -5.42 13.07
N ALA A 25 -5.58 -4.82 11.89
CA ALA A 25 -6.63 -3.86 11.54
C ALA A 25 -8.00 -4.51 11.19
N GLY A 26 -8.10 -5.84 11.20
CA GLY A 26 -9.33 -6.57 10.85
C GLY A 26 -9.72 -6.46 9.37
N LEU A 27 -8.78 -6.14 8.49
CA LEU A 27 -9.01 -5.88 7.07
C LEU A 27 -9.12 -7.17 6.23
N TYR A 28 -8.86 -8.35 6.83
CA TYR A 28 -9.15 -9.65 6.23
C TYR A 28 -10.56 -10.17 6.54
N ASP A 29 -11.21 -9.62 7.56
CA ASP A 29 -12.50 -10.10 8.03
C ASP A 29 -13.65 -9.47 7.23
N PRO A 30 -14.81 -10.14 7.11
CA PRO A 30 -16.01 -9.52 6.54
C PRO A 30 -16.34 -8.17 7.22
N PRO A 31 -16.80 -7.15 6.48
CA PRO A 31 -17.24 -7.17 5.08
C PRO A 31 -16.13 -6.98 4.03
N PHE A 32 -14.87 -6.84 4.44
CA PHE A 32 -13.78 -6.49 3.54
C PHE A 32 -13.53 -7.59 2.51
N ARG A 33 -13.42 -7.18 1.24
CA ARG A 33 -13.00 -8.04 0.14
C ARG A 33 -11.65 -7.59 -0.38
N ILE A 34 -10.70 -8.51 -0.43
CA ILE A 34 -9.36 -8.26 -0.95
C ILE A 34 -9.27 -8.76 -2.38
N LYS A 35 -8.86 -7.88 -3.29
CA LYS A 35 -8.49 -8.18 -4.66
C LYS A 35 -7.00 -7.93 -4.82
N ALA A 36 -6.26 -8.93 -5.25
CA ALA A 36 -4.87 -8.75 -5.64
C ALA A 36 -4.84 -8.45 -7.14
N GLU A 37 -4.21 -7.34 -7.51
CA GLU A 37 -4.02 -6.93 -8.89
C GLU A 37 -2.70 -7.49 -9.44
N GLU A 38 -2.57 -7.53 -10.76
CA GLU A 38 -1.33 -7.98 -11.40
C GLU A 38 -0.16 -7.09 -11.01
N SER A 39 0.97 -7.74 -10.69
CA SER A 39 2.18 -7.04 -10.34
C SER A 39 2.69 -6.20 -11.50
N VAL A 40 2.88 -4.90 -11.28
CA VAL A 40 3.41 -4.00 -12.32
C VAL A 40 4.91 -3.87 -12.16
N GLN A 41 5.67 -4.13 -13.23
CA GLN A 41 7.11 -3.89 -13.23
C GLN A 41 7.37 -2.40 -13.42
N ILE A 42 8.12 -1.81 -12.49
CA ILE A 42 8.58 -0.41 -12.61
C ILE A 42 10.05 -0.40 -12.98
N THR A 43 10.39 0.45 -13.93
CA THR A 43 11.77 0.67 -14.37
C THR A 43 12.08 2.15 -14.17
N ILE A 44 13.03 2.43 -13.29
CA ILE A 44 13.49 3.79 -13.01
C ILE A 44 14.90 3.89 -13.56
N ALA A 45 15.12 4.81 -14.49
CA ALA A 45 16.45 5.15 -14.96
C ALA A 45 17.13 5.99 -13.86
N ASP A 46 18.06 5.40 -13.13
CA ASP A 46 18.99 6.14 -12.28
C ASP A 46 20.25 6.46 -13.10
N SER A 47 21.03 7.44 -12.65
CA SER A 47 22.19 7.96 -13.41
C SER A 47 23.25 6.92 -13.73
N GLU A 48 23.32 5.84 -12.92
CA GLU A 48 24.32 4.77 -13.05
C GLU A 48 23.70 3.39 -13.38
N GLU A 49 22.43 3.14 -13.01
CA GLU A 49 21.78 1.84 -13.18
C GLU A 49 20.28 1.94 -13.49
N THR A 50 19.78 0.98 -14.28
CA THR A 50 18.35 0.78 -14.46
C THR A 50 17.79 -0.01 -13.28
N LEU A 51 17.04 0.66 -12.40
CA LEU A 51 16.40 0.04 -11.25
C LEU A 51 15.12 -0.67 -11.68
N GLN A 52 15.03 -1.97 -11.40
CA GLN A 52 13.82 -2.77 -11.64
C GLN A 52 13.15 -3.14 -10.33
N GLY A 53 11.91 -2.66 -10.17
CA GLY A 53 11.03 -3.00 -9.05
C GLY A 53 9.75 -3.69 -9.48
N ARG A 54 9.02 -4.20 -8.50
CA ARG A 54 7.68 -4.75 -8.63
C ARG A 54 6.75 -3.97 -7.71
N ILE A 55 5.61 -3.57 -8.23
CA ILE A 55 4.50 -3.05 -7.44
C ILE A 55 3.48 -4.17 -7.32
N ASP A 56 3.25 -4.59 -6.08
CA ASP A 56 2.13 -5.44 -5.73
C ASP A 56 1.01 -4.57 -5.18
N LEU A 57 -0.18 -4.70 -5.76
CA LEU A 57 -1.33 -3.91 -5.38
C LEU A 57 -2.42 -4.81 -4.80
N LEU A 58 -2.89 -4.44 -3.62
CA LEU A 58 -4.09 -5.00 -3.01
C LEU A 58 -5.16 -3.93 -2.94
N VAL A 59 -6.37 -4.27 -3.38
CA VAL A 59 -7.54 -3.41 -3.27
C VAL A 59 -8.49 -4.01 -2.24
N LEU A 60 -8.84 -3.22 -1.23
CA LEU A 60 -9.72 -3.58 -0.14
C LEU A 60 -10.98 -2.71 -0.22
N GLN A 61 -12.13 -3.39 -0.32
CA GLN A 61 -13.46 -2.76 -0.34
C GLN A 61 -13.63 -1.67 -1.43
N ASP A 62 -12.86 -1.73 -2.51
CA ASP A 62 -12.87 -0.75 -3.60
C ASP A 62 -12.70 0.71 -3.12
N ARG A 63 -12.06 0.90 -1.95
CA ARG A 63 -11.83 2.21 -1.30
C ARG A 63 -10.47 2.34 -0.60
N LEU A 64 -9.76 1.23 -0.36
CA LEU A 64 -8.40 1.23 0.18
C LEU A 64 -7.46 0.45 -0.76
N TRP A 65 -6.46 1.14 -1.30
CA TRP A 65 -5.37 0.56 -2.08
C TRP A 65 -4.15 0.41 -1.19
N VAL A 66 -3.56 -0.78 -1.18
CA VAL A 66 -2.30 -1.08 -0.50
C VAL A 66 -1.27 -1.43 -1.56
N ILE A 67 -0.28 -0.56 -1.70
CA ILE A 67 0.76 -0.59 -2.72
C ILE A 67 2.05 -0.99 -2.03
N VAL A 68 2.57 -2.15 -2.40
CA VAL A 68 3.82 -2.70 -1.86
C VAL A 68 4.87 -2.65 -2.96
N LEU A 69 5.93 -1.89 -2.73
CA LEU A 69 7.08 -1.82 -3.62
C LEU A 69 8.12 -2.84 -3.17
N GLU A 70 8.54 -3.67 -4.10
CA GLU A 70 9.70 -4.53 -3.91
C GLU A 70 10.75 -4.28 -4.98
N SER A 71 12.01 -4.47 -4.63
CA SER A 71 13.13 -4.37 -5.54
C SER A 71 14.16 -5.45 -5.25
N LYS A 72 14.86 -5.87 -6.31
CA LYS A 72 15.84 -6.96 -6.24
C LYS A 72 17.20 -6.54 -5.68
N LYS A 73 17.57 -5.24 -5.73
CA LYS A 73 18.97 -4.81 -5.49
C LYS A 73 19.13 -3.49 -4.72
N THR A 74 18.16 -2.57 -4.78
CA THR A 74 18.20 -1.27 -4.08
C THR A 74 16.84 -0.95 -3.48
N MET A 75 16.77 -0.29 -2.33
CA MET A 75 15.48 0.10 -1.77
C MET A 75 14.87 1.20 -2.61
N LEU A 76 13.82 0.87 -3.36
CA LEU A 76 13.07 1.87 -4.11
C LEU A 76 12.37 2.78 -3.12
N SER A 77 12.52 4.09 -3.36
CA SER A 77 11.81 5.10 -2.58
C SER A 77 10.30 4.88 -2.70
N VAL A 78 9.60 4.87 -1.57
CA VAL A 78 8.12 4.77 -1.52
C VAL A 78 7.44 5.84 -2.38
N TRP A 79 8.09 7.00 -2.53
CA TRP A 79 7.62 8.12 -3.33
C TRP A 79 7.53 7.80 -4.84
N SER A 80 8.31 6.85 -5.33
CA SER A 80 8.27 6.43 -6.74
C SER A 80 6.92 5.83 -7.15
N ALA A 81 6.16 5.27 -6.20
CA ALA A 81 4.83 4.74 -6.46
C ALA A 81 3.70 5.75 -6.25
N LEU A 82 3.99 6.99 -5.81
CA LEU A 82 2.96 8.00 -5.57
C LEU A 82 2.16 8.35 -6.84
N PRO A 83 2.78 8.63 -8.01
CA PRO A 83 2.02 8.94 -9.21
C PRO A 83 1.06 7.82 -9.59
N GLN A 84 1.53 6.57 -9.57
CA GLN A 84 0.70 5.40 -9.90
C GLN A 84 -0.41 5.18 -8.87
N THR A 85 -0.12 5.41 -7.58
CA THR A 85 -1.13 5.35 -6.51
C THR A 85 -2.24 6.36 -6.75
N LEU A 86 -1.90 7.61 -7.08
CA LEU A 86 -2.89 8.63 -7.38
C LEU A 86 -3.74 8.27 -8.59
N THR A 87 -3.13 7.70 -9.65
CA THR A 87 -3.88 7.18 -10.80
C THR A 87 -4.92 6.14 -10.39
N TYR A 88 -4.56 5.17 -9.53
CA TYR A 88 -5.51 4.17 -9.04
C TYR A 88 -6.62 4.78 -8.20
N LEU A 89 -6.29 5.70 -7.28
CA LEU A 89 -7.29 6.36 -6.43
C LEU A 89 -8.25 7.21 -7.25
N MET A 90 -7.77 7.93 -8.27
CA MET A 90 -8.59 8.75 -9.16
C MET A 90 -9.45 7.92 -10.13
N ALA A 91 -9.02 6.70 -10.45
CA ALA A 91 -9.80 5.74 -11.23
C ALA A 91 -10.83 4.97 -10.37
N SER A 92 -10.91 5.24 -9.06
CA SER A 92 -11.89 4.60 -8.18
C SER A 92 -13.32 4.90 -8.65
N PRO A 93 -14.20 3.89 -8.74
CA PRO A 93 -15.62 4.12 -9.05
C PRO A 93 -16.36 4.87 -7.93
N ASN A 94 -15.79 4.91 -6.72
CA ASN A 94 -16.39 5.54 -5.54
C ASN A 94 -15.84 6.96 -5.36
N THR A 95 -16.30 7.91 -6.19
CA THR A 95 -15.82 9.31 -6.13
C THR A 95 -16.44 10.13 -5.00
N ASP A 96 -17.60 9.70 -4.49
CA ASP A 96 -18.39 10.45 -3.50
C ASP A 96 -17.94 10.19 -2.05
N LEU A 97 -17.06 9.21 -1.86
CA LEU A 97 -16.50 8.83 -0.56
C LEU A 97 -14.98 8.98 -0.59
N PRO A 98 -14.34 9.23 0.56
CA PRO A 98 -12.89 9.29 0.62
C PRO A 98 -12.28 7.93 0.25
N ASN A 99 -11.34 7.94 -0.69
CA ASN A 99 -10.50 6.80 -1.04
C ASN A 99 -9.15 6.94 -0.33
N PHE A 100 -8.54 5.81 0.01
CA PHE A 100 -7.29 5.75 0.75
C PHE A 100 -6.25 4.91 0.02
N GLY A 101 -5.00 5.35 0.11
CA GLY A 101 -3.82 4.61 -0.33
C GLY A 101 -2.88 4.38 0.84
N MET A 102 -2.28 3.20 0.92
CA MET A 102 -1.10 2.93 1.75
C MET A 102 0.02 2.51 0.81
N LEU A 103 1.13 3.24 0.81
CA LEU A 103 2.33 2.90 0.06
C LEU A 103 3.39 2.40 1.04
N THR A 104 4.11 1.35 0.65
CA THR A 104 5.22 0.86 1.47
C THR A 104 6.28 0.13 0.64
N ASN A 105 7.54 0.31 1.01
CA ASN A 105 8.68 -0.46 0.50
C ASN A 105 9.28 -1.38 1.59
N GLY A 106 8.61 -1.51 2.74
CA GLY A 106 9.10 -2.23 3.92
C GLY A 106 9.71 -1.34 4.99
N ASP A 107 10.55 -0.38 4.58
CA ASP A 107 11.18 0.56 5.50
C ASP A 107 10.27 1.72 5.85
N ASP A 108 9.54 2.21 4.86
CA ASP A 108 8.65 3.35 4.95
C ASP A 108 7.20 2.93 4.71
N ILE A 109 6.27 3.56 5.42
CA ILE A 109 4.84 3.55 5.15
C ILE A 109 4.37 4.99 4.98
N VAL A 110 3.62 5.25 3.92
CA VAL A 110 2.97 6.54 3.65
C VAL A 110 1.50 6.31 3.36
N PHE A 111 0.64 7.13 3.95
CA PHE A 111 -0.79 7.10 3.68
C PHE A 111 -1.19 8.28 2.79
N VAL A 112 -2.11 8.02 1.87
CA VAL A 112 -2.73 9.00 0.99
C VAL A 112 -4.24 8.95 1.22
N LYS A 113 -4.86 10.11 1.33
CA LYS A 113 -6.32 10.25 1.29
C LYS A 113 -6.68 11.06 0.05
N LEU A 114 -7.64 10.58 -0.75
CA LEU A 114 -8.22 11.30 -1.88
C LEU A 114 -9.71 11.54 -1.60
N GLU A 115 -10.15 12.79 -1.66
CA GLU A 115 -11.55 13.18 -1.45
C GLU A 115 -11.83 14.42 -2.29
N ASN A 116 -12.94 14.42 -3.06
CA ASN A 116 -13.32 15.55 -3.92
C ASN A 116 -12.18 16.03 -4.84
N GLN A 117 -11.43 15.10 -5.44
CA GLN A 117 -10.26 15.35 -6.31
C GLN A 117 -9.06 16.04 -5.61
N HIS A 118 -9.11 16.23 -4.29
CA HIS A 118 -7.99 16.73 -3.50
C HIS A 118 -7.34 15.57 -2.75
N TYR A 119 -6.02 15.49 -2.81
CA TYR A 119 -5.28 14.49 -2.05
C TYR A 119 -4.48 15.13 -0.93
N ALA A 120 -4.35 14.40 0.17
CA ALA A 120 -3.45 14.70 1.27
C ALA A 120 -2.57 13.49 1.54
N ILE A 121 -1.33 13.75 1.97
CA ILE A 121 -0.33 12.72 2.24
C ILE A 121 0.09 12.84 3.70
N SER A 122 0.22 11.71 4.39
CA SER A 122 0.74 11.68 5.75
C SER A 122 2.25 11.97 5.77
N ARG A 123 2.78 12.19 6.97
CA ARG A 123 4.22 11.97 7.19
C ARG A 123 4.61 10.52 6.87
N VAL A 124 5.90 10.30 6.67
CA VAL A 124 6.46 8.94 6.57
C VAL A 124 6.43 8.30 7.95
N PHE A 125 6.07 7.02 7.99
CA PHE A 125 6.22 6.16 9.16
C PHE A 125 7.31 5.14 8.89
N ALA A 126 8.22 4.95 9.86
CA ALA A 126 9.33 4.01 9.74
C ALA A 126 9.09 2.78 10.65
N PRO A 127 8.23 1.82 10.26
CA PRO A 127 7.77 0.72 11.11
C PRO A 127 8.88 -0.16 11.70
N LEU A 128 10.03 -0.27 11.02
CA LEU A 128 11.15 -1.08 11.49
C LEU A 128 12.14 -0.30 12.38
N SER A 129 12.00 1.03 12.46
CA SER A 129 12.88 1.88 13.26
C SER A 129 12.49 1.90 14.74
N THR A 130 11.19 2.02 15.05
CA THR A 130 10.69 2.01 16.43
C THR A 130 9.30 1.38 16.52
N GLN A 131 8.99 0.80 17.68
CA GLN A 131 7.67 0.25 17.96
C GLN A 131 6.57 1.33 17.87
N SER A 132 6.85 2.56 18.31
CA SER A 132 5.88 3.66 18.26
C SER A 132 5.49 4.05 16.82
N GLU A 133 6.42 3.94 15.87
CA GLU A 133 6.14 4.19 14.45
C GLU A 133 5.24 3.10 13.86
N LEU A 134 5.53 1.83 14.16
CA LEU A 134 4.68 0.71 13.76
C LEU A 134 3.27 0.82 14.35
N GLU A 135 3.16 1.11 15.65
CA GLU A 135 1.87 1.31 16.32
C GLU A 135 1.09 2.50 15.78
N SER A 136 1.79 3.57 15.37
CA SER A 136 1.16 4.74 14.78
C SER A 136 0.62 4.43 13.39
N ALA A 137 1.40 3.74 12.56
CA ALA A 137 0.94 3.27 11.24
C ALA A 137 -0.26 2.32 11.38
N CYS A 138 -0.22 1.38 12.33
CA CYS A 138 -1.33 0.48 12.62
C CYS A 138 -2.58 1.25 13.07
N ARG A 139 -2.45 2.25 13.95
CA ARG A 139 -3.57 3.12 14.37
C ARG A 139 -4.20 3.88 13.21
N VAL A 140 -3.40 4.38 12.27
CA VAL A 140 -3.92 5.02 11.05
C VAL A 140 -4.72 4.01 10.23
N LEU A 141 -4.17 2.81 10.04
CA LEU A 141 -4.82 1.74 9.29
C LEU A 141 -6.16 1.31 9.93
N CYS A 142 -6.23 1.18 11.25
CA CYS A 142 -7.47 0.88 11.97
C CYS A 142 -8.53 1.97 11.76
N LYS A 143 -8.14 3.25 11.83
CA LYS A 143 -9.06 4.38 11.55
C LYS A 143 -9.56 4.36 10.10
N ILE A 144 -8.70 4.04 9.15
CA ILE A 144 -9.10 3.89 7.75
C ILE A 144 -10.10 2.73 7.63
N ALA A 145 -9.84 1.59 8.26
CA ALA A 145 -10.75 0.45 8.25
C ALA A 145 -12.14 0.85 8.78
N GLU A 146 -12.23 1.64 9.86
CA GLU A 146 -13.52 2.13 10.37
C GLU A 146 -14.29 3.02 9.38
N ILE A 147 -13.58 3.86 8.60
CA ILE A 147 -14.18 4.73 7.57
C ILE A 147 -14.59 3.92 6.32
N VAL A 148 -13.81 2.88 6.01
CA VAL A 148 -13.95 2.09 4.79
C VAL A 148 -14.93 0.92 4.93
N LYS A 149 -15.28 0.52 6.16
CA LYS A 149 -16.33 -0.48 6.45
C LYS A 149 -17.61 -0.25 5.65
#